data_AF-A0A931R6D6-F1
#
_entry.id   AF-A0A931R6D6-F1
#
_cell.length_a   1.000
_cell.length_b   1.000
_cell.length_c   1.000
_cell.angle_alpha   90.00
_cell.angle_beta   90.00
_cell.angle_gamma   90.00
#
_symmetry.space_group_name_H-M   'P 1'
#
loop_
_entity.id
_entity.type
_entity.pdbx_description
1 polymer ?
#
loop_
_entity_poly.entity_id
_entity_poly.type
_entity_poly.pdbx_seq_one_letter_code
_entity_poly.pdbx_strand_id
1 'polypeptide(L)'
;MLTLLLILRLIHIIAAATLVGSVIFNYFLLRPTLKLIPPAHAVVIAQRVGSLFTYTGWTALILLFLSGLLRVYYTDRLWLLVSFDLYAHAPGRALALMLLFWLLTVASSTYMTFALRPKLMKKLIVSSNPTLADVEKRRQDQMTASARLDRLQLINLITSTLALVAGASIAMGGLF
;
A
#
# COMPACT_ATOMS: atom_id res chain seq x y z
N MET A 1 4.28 -17.84 -25.94
CA MET A 1 4.76 -17.62 -24.55
C MET A 1 5.37 -16.23 -24.34
N LEU A 2 6.28 -15.77 -25.22
CA LEU A 2 6.93 -14.46 -25.11
C LEU A 2 5.96 -13.27 -24.96
N THR A 3 4.91 -13.21 -25.79
CA THR A 3 3.89 -12.15 -25.75
C THR A 3 3.18 -12.07 -24.40
N LEU A 4 2.85 -13.22 -23.81
CA LEU A 4 2.18 -13.28 -22.50
C LEU A 4 3.09 -12.75 -21.38
N LEU A 5 4.36 -13.14 -21.37
CA LEU A 5 5.35 -12.64 -20.41
C LEU A 5 5.55 -11.13 -20.53
N LEU A 6 5.50 -10.59 -21.75
CA LEU A 6 5.56 -9.14 -21.99
C LEU A 6 4.32 -8.42 -21.45
N ILE A 7 3.12 -8.95 -21.70
CA ILE A 7 1.88 -8.40 -21.15
C ILE A 7 1.92 -8.39 -19.62
N LEU A 8 2.30 -9.51 -18.99
CA LEU A 8 2.42 -9.61 -17.54
C LEU A 8 3.46 -8.63 -16.98
N ARG A 9 4.58 -8.43 -17.69
CA ARG A 9 5.59 -7.44 -17.32
C ARG A 9 5.03 -6.02 -17.35
N LEU A 10 4.29 -5.66 -18.40
CA LEU A 10 3.65 -4.35 -18.52
C LEU A 10 2.63 -4.12 -17.41
N ILE A 11 1.75 -5.09 -17.15
CA ILE A 11 0.79 -5.03 -16.03
C ILE A 11 1.52 -4.82 -14.70
N HIS A 12 2.60 -5.58 -14.46
CA HIS A 12 3.38 -5.48 -13.23
C HIS A 12 4.01 -4.08 -13.06
N ILE A 13 4.60 -3.53 -14.12
CA ILE A 13 5.23 -2.21 -14.10
C ILE A 13 4.19 -1.11 -13.89
N ILE A 14 3.05 -1.16 -14.60
CA ILE A 14 1.98 -0.18 -14.45
C ILE A 14 1.39 -0.23 -13.04
N ALA A 15 1.18 -1.44 -12.49
CA ALA A 15 0.70 -1.61 -11.12
C ALA A 15 1.71 -1.08 -10.10
N ALA A 16 3.01 -1.32 -10.30
CA ALA A 16 4.08 -0.78 -9.45
C ALA A 16 4.10 0.75 -9.47
N ALA A 17 4.08 1.36 -10.66
CA ALA A 17 4.07 2.80 -10.85
C ALA A 17 2.82 3.44 -10.25
N THR A 18 1.65 2.82 -10.44
CA THR A 18 0.39 3.26 -9.85
C THR A 18 0.45 3.23 -8.33
N LEU A 19 0.91 2.11 -7.74
CA LEU A 19 1.02 1.98 -6.29
C LEU A 19 1.96 3.02 -5.71
N VAL A 20 3.23 3.03 -6.14
CA VAL A 20 4.26 3.91 -5.58
C VAL A 20 3.91 5.38 -5.84
N GLY A 21 3.49 5.72 -7.07
CA GLY A 21 3.06 7.08 -7.42
C GLY A 21 1.88 7.55 -6.58
N SER A 22 0.90 6.67 -6.33
CA SER A 22 -0.26 7.01 -5.49
C SER A 22 0.12 7.29 -4.03
N VAL A 23 1.04 6.50 -3.46
CA VAL A 23 1.49 6.66 -2.08
C VAL A 23 2.36 7.91 -1.94
N ILE A 24 3.24 8.20 -2.90
CA ILE A 24 4.04 9.44 -2.95
C ILE A 24 3.12 10.65 -3.02
N PHE A 25 2.17 10.66 -3.97
CA PHE A 25 1.21 11.75 -4.12
C PHE A 25 0.42 11.98 -2.82
N ASN A 26 -0.11 10.90 -2.23
CA ASN A 26 -0.90 10.99 -1.02
C ASN A 26 -0.08 11.56 0.16
N TYR A 27 1.15 11.09 0.34
CA TYR A 27 1.98 11.48 1.48
C TYR A 27 2.55 12.89 1.36
N PHE A 28 3.10 13.25 0.19
CA PHE A 28 3.82 14.51 -0.01
C PHE A 28 2.98 15.65 -0.56
N LEU A 29 1.91 15.37 -1.33
CA LEU A 29 1.13 16.42 -1.97
C LEU A 29 -0.23 16.58 -1.29
N LEU A 30 -1.03 15.51 -1.26
CA LEU A 30 -2.41 15.60 -0.77
C LEU A 30 -2.46 15.96 0.72
N ARG A 31 -1.74 15.21 1.56
CA ARG A 31 -1.80 15.36 3.02
C ARG A 31 -1.35 16.76 3.48
N PRO A 32 -0.23 17.34 3.01
CA PRO A 32 0.13 18.72 3.34
C PRO A 32 -0.91 19.74 2.87
N THR A 33 -1.46 19.56 1.67
CA THR A 33 -2.48 20.45 1.11
C THR A 33 -3.77 20.46 1.95
N LEU A 34 -4.21 19.29 2.44
CA LEU A 34 -5.41 19.19 3.28
C LEU A 34 -5.29 19.98 4.60
N LYS A 35 -4.08 20.22 5.10
CA LYS A 35 -3.86 21.03 6.32
C LYS A 35 -4.13 22.52 6.11
N LEU A 36 -4.10 22.98 4.86
CA LEU A 36 -4.34 24.38 4.49
C LEU A 36 -5.83 24.68 4.28
N ILE A 37 -6.67 23.64 4.19
CA ILE A 37 -8.10 23.75 3.91
C ILE A 37 -8.87 23.78 5.24
N PRO A 38 -9.94 24.58 5.37
CA PRO A 38 -10.79 24.55 6.57
C PRO A 38 -11.26 23.13 6.90
N PRO A 39 -11.28 22.72 8.19
CA PRO A 39 -11.42 21.32 8.59
C PRO A 39 -12.66 20.61 8.01
N ALA A 40 -13.79 21.31 7.92
CA ALA A 40 -15.03 20.76 7.39
C ALA A 40 -14.88 20.30 5.92
N HIS A 41 -14.23 21.12 5.08
CA HIS A 41 -14.01 20.80 3.68
C HIS A 41 -12.88 19.78 3.51
N ALA A 42 -11.82 19.89 4.32
CA ALA A 42 -10.69 18.95 4.29
C ALA A 42 -11.15 17.51 4.57
N VAL A 43 -12.06 17.31 5.53
CA VAL A 43 -12.59 15.97 5.85
C VAL A 43 -13.36 15.36 4.68
N VAL A 44 -14.19 16.14 3.98
CA VAL A 44 -14.97 15.65 2.83
C VAL A 44 -14.04 15.25 1.68
N ILE A 45 -13.04 16.10 1.37
CA ILE A 45 -12.05 15.81 0.33
C ILE A 45 -11.24 14.56 0.73
N ALA A 46 -10.74 14.49 1.96
CA ALA A 46 -9.99 13.35 2.46
C ALA A 46 -10.78 12.04 2.39
N GLN A 47 -12.09 12.06 2.67
CA GLN A 47 -12.95 10.88 2.56
C GLN A 47 -13.15 10.42 1.12
N ARG A 48 -13.40 11.36 0.19
CA ARG A 48 -13.61 11.03 -1.22
C ARG A 48 -12.33 10.53 -1.87
N VAL A 49 -11.26 11.29 -1.71
CA VAL A 49 -9.95 10.98 -2.29
C VAL A 49 -9.35 9.73 -1.62
N GLY A 50 -9.48 9.59 -0.29
CA GLY A 50 -9.05 8.40 0.43
C GLY A 50 -9.78 7.12 0.02
N SER A 51 -11.06 7.21 -0.36
CA SER A 51 -11.79 6.07 -0.96
C SER A 51 -11.16 5.63 -2.27
N LEU A 52 -10.91 6.58 -3.17
CA LEU A 52 -10.29 6.31 -4.47
C LEU A 52 -8.90 5.69 -4.30
N PHE A 53 -8.05 6.27 -3.45
CA PHE A 53 -6.74 5.72 -3.14
C PHE A 53 -6.80 4.32 -2.53
N THR A 54 -7.82 4.02 -1.72
CA THR A 54 -8.00 2.66 -1.19
C THR A 54 -8.27 1.68 -2.32
N TYR A 55 -9.23 1.97 -3.22
CA TYR A 55 -9.52 1.09 -4.34
C TYR A 55 -8.32 0.94 -5.28
N THR A 56 -7.73 2.06 -5.72
CA THR A 56 -6.56 2.06 -6.59
C THR A 56 -5.39 1.31 -5.98
N GLY A 57 -5.12 1.51 -4.69
CA GLY A 57 -4.04 0.84 -3.97
C GLY A 57 -4.25 -0.68 -3.88
N TRP A 58 -5.45 -1.13 -3.53
CA TRP A 58 -5.77 -2.57 -3.48
C TRP A 58 -5.73 -3.22 -4.86
N THR A 59 -6.26 -2.57 -5.89
CA THR A 59 -6.17 -3.06 -7.27
C THR A 59 -4.71 -3.20 -7.69
N ALA A 60 -3.87 -2.20 -7.41
CA ALA A 60 -2.44 -2.26 -7.74
C ALA A 60 -1.70 -3.37 -6.97
N LEU A 61 -1.99 -3.56 -5.68
CA LEU A 61 -1.40 -4.64 -4.88
C LEU A 61 -1.75 -6.03 -5.41
N ILE A 62 -3.01 -6.25 -5.78
CA ILE A 62 -3.48 -7.52 -6.36
C ILE A 62 -2.83 -7.75 -7.72
N LEU A 63 -2.82 -6.73 -8.59
CA LEU A 63 -2.20 -6.83 -9.91
C LEU A 63 -0.69 -7.12 -9.82
N LEU A 64 0.02 -6.48 -8.88
CA LEU A 64 1.44 -6.75 -8.62
C LEU A 64 1.67 -8.22 -8.26
N PHE A 65 0.89 -8.76 -7.32
CA PHE A 65 1.02 -10.14 -6.88
C PHE A 65 0.73 -11.12 -8.01
N LEU A 66 -0.43 -10.98 -8.66
CA LEU A 66 -0.85 -11.92 -9.71
C LEU A 66 0.09 -11.88 -10.90
N SER A 67 0.46 -10.68 -11.38
CA SER A 67 1.39 -10.57 -12.51
C SER A 67 2.81 -11.05 -12.18
N GLY A 68 3.27 -10.83 -10.94
CA GLY A 68 4.56 -11.34 -10.47
C GLY A 68 4.58 -12.86 -10.37
N LEU A 69 3.58 -13.44 -9.69
CA LEU A 69 3.43 -14.88 -9.51
C LEU A 69 3.29 -15.61 -10.85
N LEU A 70 2.46 -15.10 -11.76
CA LEU A 70 2.29 -15.70 -13.08
C LEU A 70 3.59 -15.67 -13.90
N ARG A 71 4.40 -14.61 -13.79
CA ARG A 71 5.72 -14.57 -14.49
C ARG A 71 6.66 -15.65 -13.97
N VAL A 72 6.67 -15.89 -12.66
CA VAL A 72 7.48 -16.96 -12.05
C VAL A 72 6.95 -18.34 -12.47
N TYR A 73 5.63 -18.51 -12.53
CA TYR A 73 4.97 -19.72 -13.04
C TYR A 73 5.37 -20.01 -14.50
N TYR A 74 5.17 -19.06 -15.41
CA TYR A 74 5.44 -19.24 -16.84
C TYR A 74 6.93 -19.28 -17.22
N THR A 75 7.82 -19.12 -16.25
CA THR A 75 9.27 -19.32 -16.42
C THR A 75 9.77 -20.59 -15.73
N ASP A 76 8.84 -21.47 -15.30
CA ASP A 76 9.11 -22.74 -14.64
C ASP A 76 9.98 -22.59 -13.37
N ARG A 77 9.81 -21.46 -12.70
CA ARG A 77 10.63 -21.02 -11.54
C ARG A 77 9.84 -20.95 -10.24
N LEU A 78 8.61 -21.47 -10.20
CA LEU A 78 7.77 -21.48 -9.01
C LEU A 78 8.44 -22.13 -7.79
N TRP A 79 9.18 -23.20 -8.05
CA TRP A 79 9.90 -23.94 -7.03
C TRP A 79 10.91 -23.05 -6.26
N LEU A 80 11.42 -21.98 -6.89
CA LEU A 80 12.31 -21.03 -6.21
C LEU A 80 11.64 -20.40 -4.99
N LEU A 81 10.32 -20.17 -5.02
CA LEU A 81 9.60 -19.51 -3.92
C LEU A 81 9.55 -20.34 -2.62
N VAL A 82 9.81 -21.65 -2.71
CA VAL A 82 9.80 -22.58 -1.57
C VAL A 82 11.16 -23.19 -1.28
N SER A 83 12.18 -22.90 -2.11
CA SER A 83 13.52 -23.45 -1.98
C SER A 83 14.51 -22.47 -1.34
N PHE A 84 15.59 -23.00 -0.75
CA PHE A 84 16.70 -22.17 -0.29
C PHE A 84 17.52 -21.56 -1.43
N ASP A 85 17.39 -22.06 -2.67
CA ASP A 85 18.07 -21.52 -3.85
C ASP A 85 17.64 -20.08 -4.17
N LEU A 86 16.50 -19.64 -3.65
CA LEU A 86 16.10 -18.23 -3.66
C LEU A 86 17.17 -17.33 -3.07
N TYR A 87 17.90 -17.79 -2.05
CA TYR A 87 18.91 -16.99 -1.35
C TYR A 87 20.32 -17.19 -1.91
N ALA A 88 20.53 -18.20 -2.76
CA ALA A 88 21.83 -18.56 -3.29
C ALA A 88 22.39 -17.50 -4.26
N HIS A 89 21.53 -16.88 -5.06
CA HIS A 89 21.93 -15.95 -6.12
C HIS A 89 21.34 -14.54 -5.93
N ALA A 90 22.06 -13.52 -6.41
CA ALA A 90 21.67 -12.11 -6.28
C ALA A 90 20.25 -11.79 -6.81
N PRO A 91 19.81 -12.31 -7.99
CA PRO A 91 18.44 -12.08 -8.46
C PRO A 91 17.38 -12.70 -7.54
N GLY A 92 17.69 -13.83 -6.92
CA GLY A 92 16.78 -14.51 -5.99
C GLY A 92 16.65 -13.75 -4.67
N ARG A 93 17.76 -13.24 -4.12
CA ARG A 93 17.75 -12.38 -2.93
C ARG A 93 16.95 -11.10 -3.16
N ALA A 94 17.12 -10.47 -4.33
CA ALA A 94 16.32 -9.32 -4.72
C ALA A 94 14.83 -9.65 -4.84
N LEU A 95 14.47 -10.82 -5.39
CA LEU A 95 13.10 -11.31 -5.42
C LEU A 95 12.52 -11.52 -4.01
N ALA A 96 13.29 -12.12 -3.10
CA ALA A 96 12.89 -12.31 -1.71
C ALA A 96 12.64 -10.97 -1.00
N LEU A 97 13.55 -10.00 -1.15
CA LEU A 97 13.39 -8.65 -0.61
C LEU A 97 12.16 -7.95 -1.19
N MET A 98 11.94 -8.04 -2.50
CA MET A 98 10.75 -7.49 -3.15
C MET A 98 9.46 -8.07 -2.56
N LEU A 99 9.40 -9.40 -2.38
CA LEU A 99 8.25 -10.07 -1.78
C LEU A 99 8.04 -9.68 -0.32
N LEU A 100 9.12 -9.60 0.47
CA LEU A 100 9.06 -9.16 1.86
C LEU A 100 8.49 -7.74 1.98
N PHE A 101 9.04 -6.79 1.23
CA PHE A 101 8.57 -5.41 1.27
C PHE A 101 7.15 -5.26 0.71
N TRP A 102 6.78 -6.04 -0.31
CA TRP A 102 5.40 -6.12 -0.77
C TRP A 102 4.46 -6.66 0.33
N LEU A 103 4.84 -7.72 1.06
CA LEU A 103 4.05 -8.25 2.18
C LEU A 103 3.86 -7.22 3.29
N LEU A 104 4.92 -6.47 3.66
CA LEU A 104 4.82 -5.39 4.64
C LEU A 104 3.89 -4.26 4.18
N THR A 105 3.92 -3.95 2.87
CA THR A 105 3.01 -2.99 2.22
C THR A 105 1.56 -3.47 2.27
N VAL A 106 1.30 -4.75 2.01
CA VAL A 106 -0.03 -5.37 2.13
C VAL A 106 -0.51 -5.35 3.58
N ALA A 107 0.31 -5.78 4.53
CA ALA A 107 -0.05 -5.83 5.94
C ALA A 107 -0.40 -4.43 6.50
N SER A 108 0.43 -3.43 6.19
CA SER A 108 0.16 -2.04 6.59
C SER A 108 -1.12 -1.50 5.94
N SER A 109 -1.30 -1.71 4.63
CA SER A 109 -2.51 -1.31 3.89
C SER A 109 -3.78 -1.99 4.43
N THR A 110 -3.68 -3.26 4.82
CA THR A 110 -4.76 -4.03 5.45
C THR A 110 -5.18 -3.40 6.77
N TYR A 111 -4.22 -3.16 7.67
CA TYR A 111 -4.52 -2.55 8.96
C TYR A 111 -5.09 -1.13 8.82
N MET A 112 -4.53 -0.32 7.91
CA MET A 112 -5.07 1.01 7.61
C MET A 112 -6.52 0.95 7.12
N THR A 113 -6.81 0.04 6.17
CA THR A 113 -8.13 -0.06 5.53
C THR A 113 -9.19 -0.61 6.47
N PHE A 114 -8.90 -1.70 7.17
CA PHE A 114 -9.93 -2.44 7.92
C PHE A 114 -9.96 -2.09 9.41
N ALA A 115 -8.87 -1.59 10.01
CA ALA A 115 -8.83 -1.27 11.44
C ALA A 115 -8.90 0.24 11.72
N LEU A 116 -8.18 1.07 10.96
CA LEU A 116 -8.09 2.52 11.23
C LEU A 116 -9.18 3.32 10.54
N ARG A 117 -9.42 3.06 9.26
CA ARG A 117 -10.39 3.82 8.46
C ARG A 117 -11.81 3.79 9.03
N PRO A 118 -12.36 2.65 9.51
CA PRO A 118 -13.69 2.65 10.13
C PRO A 118 -13.78 3.52 11.37
N LYS A 119 -12.72 3.59 12.19
CA LYS A 119 -12.66 4.43 13.39
C LYS A 119 -12.73 5.92 13.03
N LEU A 120 -12.06 6.32 11.96
CA LEU A 120 -12.07 7.71 11.48
C LEU A 120 -13.42 8.12 10.89
N MET A 121 -14.13 7.19 10.26
CA MET A 121 -15.41 7.44 9.59
C MET A 121 -16.63 7.33 10.52
N LYS A 122 -16.48 6.78 11.73
CA LYS A 122 -17.58 6.62 12.68
C LYS A 122 -18.19 7.99 13.04
N LYS A 123 -19.50 8.14 12.81
CA LYS A 123 -20.31 9.30 13.21
C LYS A 123 -21.02 9.01 14.53
N LEU A 124 -21.20 10.03 15.38
CA LEU A 124 -22.11 9.94 16.52
C LEU A 124 -23.53 9.94 15.97
N ILE A 125 -24.38 9.04 16.48
CA ILE A 125 -25.77 8.95 16.07
C ILE A 125 -26.54 9.96 16.91
N VAL A 126 -27.22 10.91 16.26
CA VAL A 126 -27.93 12.00 16.95
C VAL A 126 -29.07 11.46 17.83
N SER A 127 -29.66 10.32 17.45
CA SER A 127 -30.75 9.69 18.21
C SER A 127 -30.32 9.12 19.57
N SER A 128 -29.02 9.04 19.89
CA SER A 128 -28.54 8.47 21.15
C SER A 128 -28.25 9.51 22.25
N ASN A 129 -28.61 10.79 22.06
CA ASN A 129 -28.32 11.90 22.99
C ASN A 129 -26.87 11.83 23.54
N PRO A 130 -25.85 11.95 22.67
CA PRO A 130 -24.46 11.77 23.07
C PRO A 130 -24.05 12.75 24.17
N THR A 131 -23.39 12.24 25.20
CA THR A 131 -22.86 13.04 26.30
C THR A 131 -21.56 13.77 25.88
N LEU A 132 -21.15 14.79 26.64
CA LEU A 132 -19.85 15.44 26.44
C LEU A 132 -18.68 14.44 26.55
N ALA A 133 -18.82 13.43 27.41
CA ALA A 133 -17.83 12.36 27.54
C ALA A 133 -17.73 11.50 26.27
N ASP A 134 -18.84 11.24 25.57
CA ASP A 134 -18.85 10.49 24.31
C ASP A 134 -18.16 11.27 23.17
N VAL A 135 -18.35 12.58 23.15
CA VAL A 135 -17.70 13.49 22.19
C VAL A 135 -16.19 13.50 22.41
N GLU A 136 -15.74 13.64 23.66
CA GLU A 136 -14.31 13.68 23.98
C GLU A 136 -13.62 12.33 23.74
N LYS A 137 -14.25 11.22 24.15
CA LYS A 137 -13.73 9.87 23.85
C LYS A 137 -13.55 9.65 22.35
N ARG A 138 -14.53 10.05 21.54
CA ARG A 138 -14.44 9.97 20.08
C ARG A 138 -13.29 10.82 19.54
N ARG A 139 -13.11 12.04 20.05
CA ARG A 139 -12.03 12.94 19.63
C ARG A 139 -10.67 12.29 19.88
N GLN A 140 -10.47 11.69 21.06
CA GLN A 140 -9.25 10.97 21.40
C GLN A 140 -9.03 9.74 20.50
N ASP A 141 -10.06 8.94 20.24
CA ASP A 141 -9.99 7.81 19.31
C ASP A 141 -9.60 8.24 17.90
N GLN A 142 -10.16 9.35 17.40
CA GLN A 142 -9.83 9.91 16.09
C GLN A 142 -8.39 10.44 16.04
N MET A 143 -7.94 11.14 17.08
CA MET A 143 -6.57 11.66 17.15
C MET A 143 -5.53 10.52 17.15
N THR A 144 -5.75 9.49 17.97
CA THR A 144 -4.84 8.33 18.05
C THR A 144 -4.85 7.52 16.75
N ALA A 145 -6.02 7.29 16.15
CA ALA A 145 -6.13 6.61 14.86
C ALA A 145 -5.45 7.41 13.74
N SER A 146 -5.60 8.74 13.73
CA SER A 146 -4.94 9.62 12.76
C SER A 146 -3.41 9.55 12.87
N ALA A 147 -2.87 9.61 14.09
CA ALA A 147 -1.43 9.49 14.31
C ALA A 147 -0.87 8.13 13.87
N ARG A 148 -1.61 7.04 14.12
CA ARG A 148 -1.23 5.70 13.64
C ARG A 148 -1.30 5.59 12.12
N LEU A 149 -2.33 6.16 11.51
CA LEU A 149 -2.50 6.18 10.07
C LEU A 149 -1.34 6.92 9.38
N ASP A 150 -0.91 8.05 9.95
CA ASP A 150 0.24 8.81 9.44
C ASP A 150 1.54 8.00 9.46
N ARG A 151 1.82 7.28 10.55
CA ARG A 151 3.00 6.41 10.66
C ARG A 151 2.95 5.27 9.65
N LEU A 152 1.78 4.64 9.50
CA LEU A 152 1.61 3.54 8.55
C LEU A 152 1.68 4.01 7.10
N GLN A 153 1.21 5.22 6.77
CA GLN A 153 1.42 5.78 5.44
C GLN A 153 2.91 5.94 5.11
N LEU A 154 3.72 6.40 6.07
CA LEU A 154 5.16 6.51 5.87
C LEU A 154 5.81 5.12 5.71
N ILE A 155 5.43 4.15 6.55
CA ILE A 155 5.89 2.76 6.40
C ILE A 155 5.54 2.24 5.01
N ASN A 156 4.29 2.43 4.58
CA ASN A 156 3.79 1.97 3.29
C ASN A 156 4.54 2.63 2.12
N LEU A 157 4.88 3.92 2.23
CA LEU A 157 5.73 4.63 1.27
C LEU A 157 7.12 4.00 1.19
N ILE A 158 7.76 3.79 2.34
CA ILE A 158 9.10 3.20 2.40
C ILE A 158 9.09 1.78 1.82
N THR A 159 8.18 0.92 2.30
CA THR A 159 8.14 -0.49 1.88
C THR A 159 7.74 -0.63 0.41
N SER A 160 6.77 0.13 -0.10
CA SER A 160 6.41 0.07 -1.53
C SER A 160 7.56 0.55 -2.43
N THR A 161 8.30 1.59 -2.01
CA THR A 161 9.47 2.08 -2.74
C THR A 161 10.61 1.07 -2.71
N LEU A 162 10.89 0.46 -1.55
CA LEU A 162 11.92 -0.59 -1.42
C LEU A 162 11.55 -1.84 -2.23
N ALA A 163 10.27 -2.22 -2.29
CA ALA A 163 9.80 -3.30 -3.15
C ALA A 163 10.05 -2.99 -4.63
N LEU A 164 9.75 -1.76 -5.07
CA LEU A 164 10.02 -1.31 -6.44
C LEU A 164 11.51 -1.36 -6.77
N VAL A 165 12.37 -0.85 -5.89
CA VAL A 165 13.83 -0.85 -6.07
C VAL A 165 14.38 -2.27 -6.13
N ALA A 166 13.96 -3.14 -5.21
CA ALA A 166 14.34 -4.55 -5.21
C ALA A 166 13.90 -5.24 -6.51
N GLY A 167 12.66 -5.03 -6.96
CA GLY A 167 12.16 -5.58 -8.22
C GLY A 167 12.89 -5.07 -9.46
N ALA A 168 13.18 -3.76 -9.52
CA ALA A 168 13.96 -3.16 -10.61
C ALA A 168 15.38 -3.72 -10.67
N SER A 169 16.00 -3.98 -9.51
CA SER A 169 17.35 -4.53 -9.45
C SER A 169 17.49 -5.92 -10.07
N ILE A 170 16.44 -6.73 -10.08
CA ILE A 170 16.44 -8.07 -10.72
C ILE A 170 16.80 -7.94 -12.20
N ALA A 171 16.35 -6.88 -12.88
CA ALA A 171 16.67 -6.64 -14.29
C ALA A 171 18.15 -6.26 -14.51
N MET A 172 18.85 -5.85 -13.45
CA MET A 172 20.27 -5.47 -13.45
C MET A 172 21.20 -6.56 -12.88
N GLY A 173 20.67 -7.76 -12.60
CA GLY A 173 21.44 -8.86 -12.01
C GLY A 173 21.23 -9.06 -10.51
N GLY A 174 20.40 -8.24 -9.85
CA GLY A 174 20.05 -8.33 -8.43
C GLY A 174 20.83 -7.36 -7.53
N LEU A 175 20.41 -7.26 -6.27
CA LEU A 175 21.12 -6.55 -5.21
C LEU A 175 21.89 -7.57 -4.37
N PHE A 176 23.22 -7.41 -4.33
CA PHE A 176 24.19 -8.23 -3.58
C PHE A 176 24.23 -9.68 -4.04
#